data_AF-A0A518AIW5-F1
#
_entry.id   AF-A0A518AIW5-F1
#
_cell.length_a   1.000
_cell.length_b   1.000
_cell.length_c   1.000
_cell.angle_alpha   90.00
_cell.angle_beta   90.00
_cell.angle_gamma   90.00
#
_symmetry.space_group_name_H-M   'P 1'
#
loop_
_entity.id
_entity.type
_entity.pdbx_description
1 polymer ?
#
loop_
_entity_poly.entity_id
_entity_poly.type
_entity_poly.pdbx_seq_one_letter_code
_entity_poly.pdbx_strand_id
1 'polypeptide(L)'
;MSIAPSGSLRLVFEDDEWGSTLHFAPGIQVRLNGTLELLLDDEADVSSLVGTSFQVFDWTGVTPNGEFDYLKLHPNTTWDTSQLYNTGYVTLTSAVPEPSAWLLALLAIGLTLVRRSGR
;
A
#
# COMPACT_ATOMS: atom_id res chain seq x y z
N MET A 1 -23.56 2.28 0.13
CA MET A 1 -22.56 2.00 -0.94
C MET A 1 -22.40 0.49 -1.09
N SER A 2 -22.18 0.01 -2.30
CA SER A 2 -21.88 -1.41 -2.53
C SER A 2 -20.82 -1.55 -3.61
N ILE A 3 -19.82 -2.41 -3.38
CA ILE A 3 -18.89 -2.85 -4.41
C ILE A 3 -19.38 -4.21 -4.92
N ALA A 4 -19.44 -4.36 -6.25
CA ALA A 4 -19.83 -5.60 -6.90
C ALA A 4 -18.73 -6.67 -6.76
N PRO A 5 -19.03 -7.98 -6.81
CA PRO A 5 -18.02 -9.04 -6.65
C PRO A 5 -16.89 -9.01 -7.68
N SER A 6 -17.12 -8.46 -8.87
CA SER A 6 -16.10 -8.26 -9.90
C SER A 6 -15.51 -6.84 -9.90
N GLY A 7 -15.91 -6.00 -8.96
CA GLY A 7 -15.46 -4.61 -8.84
C GLY A 7 -14.11 -4.53 -8.13
N SER A 8 -13.36 -3.48 -8.45
CA SER A 8 -12.12 -3.12 -7.77
C SER A 8 -12.19 -1.70 -7.23
N LEU A 9 -11.73 -1.50 -6.01
CA LEU A 9 -11.39 -0.19 -5.45
C LEU A 9 -9.87 -0.08 -5.40
N ARG A 10 -9.31 0.95 -6.04
CA ARG A 10 -7.86 1.18 -6.07
C ARG A 10 -7.51 2.43 -5.29
N LEU A 11 -6.56 2.28 -4.38
CA LEU A 11 -5.93 3.35 -3.62
C LEU A 11 -4.45 3.36 -3.98
N VAL A 12 -3.93 4.55 -4.32
CA VAL A 12 -2.53 4.76 -4.70
C VAL A 12 -1.93 5.78 -3.73
N PHE A 13 -0.88 5.40 -3.00
CA PHE A 13 -0.21 6.24 -2.01
C PHE A 13 1.07 6.82 -2.60
N GLU A 14 1.24 8.14 -2.50
CA GLU A 14 2.40 8.87 -3.03
C GLU A 14 3.43 9.18 -1.92
N ASP A 15 2.92 9.57 -0.75
CA ASP A 15 3.70 10.00 0.42
C ASP A 15 3.02 9.56 1.74
N ASP A 16 3.54 10.02 2.89
CA ASP A 16 2.99 9.76 4.21
C ASP A 16 1.83 10.70 4.60
N GLU A 17 1.48 11.66 3.75
CA GLU A 17 0.44 12.67 3.94
C GLU A 17 -0.91 12.27 3.28
N TRP A 18 -1.33 11.01 3.46
CA TRP A 18 -2.59 10.53 2.89
C TRP A 18 -3.82 11.34 3.34
N GLY A 19 -4.41 12.09 2.40
CA GLY A 19 -5.59 12.93 2.63
C GLY A 19 -6.90 12.40 2.04
N SER A 20 -6.92 11.20 1.45
CA SER A 20 -8.06 10.68 0.69
C SER A 20 -8.90 9.65 1.46
N THR A 21 -9.02 9.82 2.78
CA THR A 21 -9.86 8.95 3.62
C THR A 21 -11.30 8.90 3.09
N LEU A 22 -11.81 7.68 2.89
CA LEU A 22 -13.18 7.47 2.44
C LEU A 22 -14.14 7.57 3.63
N HIS A 23 -14.97 8.61 3.62
CA HIS A 23 -16.00 8.83 4.64
C HIS A 23 -17.38 8.37 4.16
N PHE A 24 -18.20 7.91 5.11
CA PHE A 24 -19.55 7.46 4.85
C PHE A 24 -20.55 8.24 5.71
N ALA A 25 -21.70 8.57 5.13
CA ALA A 25 -22.79 9.14 5.91
C ALA A 25 -23.27 8.12 6.97
N PRO A 26 -23.50 8.51 8.23
CA PRO A 26 -23.93 7.59 9.27
C PRO A 26 -25.22 6.84 8.92
N GLY A 27 -25.31 5.57 9.32
CA GLY A 27 -26.49 4.73 9.12
C GLY A 27 -26.69 4.20 7.71
N ILE A 28 -25.82 4.52 6.74
CA ILE A 28 -25.87 3.89 5.41
C ILE A 28 -25.30 2.48 5.48
N GLN A 29 -25.88 1.57 4.70
CA GLN A 29 -25.29 0.25 4.51
C GLN A 29 -24.10 0.35 3.56
N VAL A 30 -22.94 -0.13 4.02
CA VAL A 30 -21.75 -0.35 3.18
C VAL A 30 -21.56 -1.85 3.01
N ARG A 31 -21.68 -2.35 1.78
CA ARG A 31 -21.43 -3.76 1.46
C ARG A 31 -20.12 -3.89 0.67
N LEU A 32 -19.17 -4.62 1.23
CA LEU A 32 -17.87 -4.86 0.62
C LEU A 32 -17.89 -6.24 -0.08
N ASN A 33 -17.37 -6.27 -1.30
CA ASN A 33 -17.04 -7.46 -2.10
C ASN A 33 -15.91 -7.05 -3.07
N GLY A 34 -15.44 -7.97 -3.90
CA GLY A 34 -14.49 -7.69 -4.96
C GLY A 34 -13.07 -7.47 -4.45
N THR A 35 -12.30 -6.61 -5.12
CA THR A 35 -10.87 -6.42 -4.82
C THR A 35 -10.58 -5.04 -4.27
N LEU A 36 -9.80 -4.96 -3.19
CA LEU A 36 -9.12 -3.74 -2.77
C LEU A 36 -7.67 -3.77 -3.26
N GLU A 37 -7.27 -2.77 -4.03
CA GLU A 37 -5.90 -2.60 -4.49
C GLU A 37 -5.22 -1.50 -3.65
N LEU A 38 -4.13 -1.85 -2.96
CA LEU A 38 -3.28 -0.94 -2.21
C LEU A 38 -1.96 -0.81 -2.96
N LEU A 39 -1.80 0.28 -3.71
CA LEU A 39 -0.66 0.52 -4.57
C LEU A 39 0.13 1.75 -4.08
N LEU A 40 1.40 1.80 -4.43
CA LEU A 40 2.25 2.97 -4.26
C LEU A 40 2.38 3.64 -5.63
N ASP A 41 2.53 4.96 -5.64
CA ASP A 41 2.87 5.69 -6.86
C ASP A 41 4.28 5.30 -7.34
N ASP A 42 4.52 5.34 -8.65
CA ASP A 42 5.82 5.00 -9.23
C ASP A 42 6.93 5.98 -8.80
N GLU A 43 6.55 7.22 -8.43
CA GLU A 43 7.47 8.26 -7.94
C GLU A 43 7.59 8.28 -6.40
N ALA A 44 6.83 7.44 -5.69
CA ALA A 44 6.84 7.38 -4.23
C ALA A 44 8.20 6.92 -3.68
N ASP A 45 8.69 7.60 -2.63
CA ASP A 45 9.80 7.07 -1.83
C ASP A 45 9.30 5.95 -0.92
N VAL A 46 9.18 4.74 -1.46
CA VAL A 46 8.65 3.57 -0.75
C VAL A 46 9.38 3.31 0.58
N SER A 47 10.67 3.64 0.67
CA SER A 47 11.45 3.40 1.89
C SER A 47 11.04 4.33 3.02
N SER A 48 10.63 5.57 2.70
CA SER A 48 10.16 6.54 3.69
C SER A 48 8.77 6.17 4.25
N LEU A 49 7.97 5.42 3.48
CA LEU A 49 6.63 4.99 3.85
C LEU A 49 6.57 3.75 4.75
N VAL A 50 7.70 3.04 4.91
CA VAL A 50 7.73 1.86 5.77
C VAL A 50 7.54 2.27 7.23
N GLY A 51 6.53 1.68 7.88
CA GLY A 51 6.08 2.00 9.23
C GLY A 51 4.88 2.97 9.24
N THR A 52 4.53 3.57 8.11
CA THR A 52 3.42 4.52 8.02
C THR A 52 2.08 3.79 8.02
N SER A 53 1.16 4.31 8.83
CA SER A 53 -0.24 3.87 8.89
C SER A 53 -1.15 4.84 8.17
N PHE A 54 -1.95 4.33 7.23
CA PHE A 54 -2.85 5.09 6.39
C PHE A 54 -4.30 4.82 6.78
N GLN A 55 -5.06 5.88 7.10
CA GLN A 55 -6.51 5.76 7.29
C GLN A 55 -7.22 5.81 5.93
N VAL A 56 -7.47 4.64 5.36
CA VAL A 56 -8.15 4.51 4.06
C VAL A 56 -9.66 4.63 4.17
N PHE A 57 -10.24 4.23 5.29
CA PHE A 57 -11.66 4.33 5.57
C PHE A 57 -11.91 5.02 6.91
N ASP A 58 -12.97 5.82 6.98
CA ASP A 58 -13.55 6.27 8.24
C ASP A 58 -14.87 5.54 8.45
N TRP A 59 -14.86 4.54 9.34
CA TRP A 59 -16.04 3.76 9.71
C TRP A 59 -16.95 4.46 10.73
N THR A 60 -16.68 5.72 11.09
CA THR A 60 -17.50 6.43 12.08
C THR A 60 -18.96 6.48 11.64
N GLY A 61 -19.85 5.94 12.49
CA GLY A 61 -21.29 5.92 12.23
C GLY A 61 -21.77 4.85 11.24
N VAL A 62 -20.88 3.95 10.79
CA VAL A 62 -21.19 2.88 9.85
C VAL A 62 -20.52 1.57 10.30
N THR A 63 -21.17 0.44 10.01
CA THR A 63 -20.53 -0.88 10.15
C THR A 63 -20.45 -1.52 8.77
N PRO A 64 -19.24 -1.81 8.26
CA PRO A 64 -19.13 -2.49 6.97
C PRO A 64 -19.77 -3.87 7.05
N ASN A 65 -20.48 -4.26 5.99
CA ASN A 65 -21.09 -5.57 5.84
C ASN A 65 -20.26 -6.40 4.86
N GLY A 66 -19.59 -7.42 5.39
CA GLY A 66 -18.64 -8.24 4.63
C GLY A 66 -17.25 -7.61 4.57
N GLU A 67 -16.40 -8.23 3.76
CA GLU A 67 -15.00 -7.87 3.53
C GLU A 67 -14.74 -7.87 2.02
N PHE A 68 -13.60 -7.30 1.59
CA PHE A 68 -13.14 -7.52 0.23
C PHE A 68 -12.76 -8.98 0.03
N ASP A 69 -13.15 -9.56 -1.11
CA ASP A 69 -12.84 -10.95 -1.47
C ASP A 69 -11.32 -11.13 -1.68
N TYR A 70 -10.67 -10.08 -2.20
CA TYR A 70 -9.23 -10.07 -2.48
C TYR A 70 -8.57 -8.77 -2.06
N LEU A 71 -7.36 -8.87 -1.50
CA LEU A 71 -6.46 -7.74 -1.29
C LEU A 71 -5.29 -7.87 -2.27
N LYS A 72 -5.15 -6.90 -3.17
CA LYS A 72 -4.04 -6.81 -4.10
C LYS A 72 -3.08 -5.74 -3.61
N LEU A 73 -1.94 -6.18 -3.09
CA LEU A 73 -0.92 -5.29 -2.53
C LEU A 73 0.11 -4.91 -3.60
N HIS A 74 0.76 -3.77 -3.40
CA HIS A 74 1.87 -3.34 -4.25
C HIS A 74 2.96 -4.42 -4.28
N PRO A 75 3.55 -4.73 -5.44
CA PRO A 75 4.63 -5.70 -5.54
C PRO A 75 5.77 -5.42 -4.56
N ASN A 76 6.35 -6.50 -4.02
CA ASN A 76 7.49 -6.46 -3.09
C ASN A 76 7.24 -5.67 -1.79
N THR A 77 5.97 -5.47 -1.41
CA THR A 77 5.61 -4.83 -0.13
C THR A 77 4.82 -5.78 0.76
N THR A 78 4.87 -5.54 2.07
CA THR A 78 4.02 -6.21 3.05
C THR A 78 3.18 -5.17 3.78
N TRP A 79 1.88 -5.43 3.87
CA TRP A 79 0.92 -4.57 4.55
C TRP A 79 0.27 -5.29 5.72
N ASP A 80 0.16 -4.62 6.87
CA ASP A 80 -0.74 -5.02 7.95
C ASP A 80 -2.12 -4.41 7.68
N THR A 81 -3.10 -5.27 7.43
CA THR A 81 -4.49 -4.91 7.17
C THR A 81 -5.44 -5.40 8.26
N SER A 82 -4.91 -5.87 9.40
CA SER A 82 -5.71 -6.40 10.52
C SER A 82 -6.72 -5.40 11.09
N GLN A 83 -6.45 -4.11 10.92
CA GLN A 83 -7.29 -3.01 11.38
C GLN A 83 -8.21 -2.43 10.29
N LEU A 84 -8.13 -2.94 9.05
CA LEU A 84 -8.83 -2.38 7.89
C LEU A 84 -10.36 -2.27 8.11
N TYR A 85 -10.99 -3.29 8.68
CA TYR A 85 -12.45 -3.31 8.86
C TYR A 85 -12.91 -2.82 10.23
N ASN A 86 -11.98 -2.61 11.17
CA ASN A 86 -12.28 -2.14 12.52
C ASN A 86 -12.11 -0.62 12.63
N THR A 87 -10.94 -0.11 12.21
CA THR A 87 -10.60 1.31 12.30
C THR A 87 -10.38 1.95 10.94
N GLY A 88 -10.26 1.16 9.87
CA GLY A 88 -10.01 1.68 8.53
C GLY A 88 -8.54 1.95 8.23
N TYR A 89 -7.64 1.45 9.07
CA TYR A 89 -6.19 1.63 8.92
C TYR A 89 -5.52 0.44 8.24
N VAL A 90 -4.52 0.76 7.43
CA VAL A 90 -3.55 -0.19 6.87
C VAL A 90 -2.14 0.34 7.11
N THR A 91 -1.17 -0.52 7.39
CA THR A 91 0.21 -0.10 7.67
C THR A 91 1.18 -0.79 6.73
N LEU A 92 2.03 -0.02 6.04
CA LEU A 92 3.11 -0.59 5.24
C LEU A 92 4.22 -1.05 6.20
N THR A 93 4.43 -2.36 6.35
CA THR A 93 5.37 -2.91 7.35
C THR A 93 6.75 -3.20 6.79
N SER A 94 6.85 -3.46 5.48
CA SER A 94 8.14 -3.64 4.81
C SER A 94 8.03 -3.44 3.30
N ALA A 95 9.14 -3.04 2.71
CA ALA A 95 9.35 -3.04 1.27
C ALA A 95 10.71 -3.68 0.95
N VAL A 96 10.71 -4.61 0.00
CA VAL A 96 11.92 -5.28 -0.47
C VAL A 96 12.31 -4.66 -1.82
N PRO A 97 13.53 -4.11 -1.97
CA PRO A 97 13.98 -3.61 -3.26
C PRO A 97 13.96 -4.71 -4.32
N GLU A 98 13.58 -4.38 -5.55
CA GLU A 98 13.55 -5.33 -6.65
C GLU A 98 14.92 -6.05 -6.82
N PRO A 99 14.93 -7.34 -7.22
CA PRO A 99 16.18 -8.11 -7.37
C PRO A 99 17.24 -7.45 -8.26
N SER A 100 16.81 -6.66 -9.24
CA SER A 100 17.65 -5.90 -10.17
C SER A 100 18.43 -4.76 -9.49
N ALA A 101 17.86 -4.12 -8.46
CA ALA A 101 18.50 -3.03 -7.73
C ALA A 101 19.80 -3.50 -7.05
N TRP A 102 19.77 -4.72 -6.49
CA TRP A 102 20.95 -5.34 -5.88
C TRP A 102 22.04 -5.65 -6.91
N LEU A 103 21.67 -6.15 -8.09
CA LEU A 103 22.61 -6.42 -9.17
C LEU A 103 23.31 -5.14 -9.64
N LEU A 104 22.56 -4.05 -9.79
CA LEU A 104 23.13 -2.74 -10.15
C LEU A 104 24.03 -2.18 -9.05
N ALA A 105 23.65 -2.29 -7.78
CA ALA A 105 24.47 -1.87 -6.65
C ALA A 105 25.81 -2.65 -6.61
N LEU A 106 25.77 -3.97 -6.81
CA LEU A 106 26.98 -4.80 -6.87
C LEU A 106 27.88 -4.44 -8.06
N LEU A 107 27.30 -4.17 -9.24
CA LEU A 107 28.05 -3.71 -10.41
C LEU A 107 28.70 -2.34 -10.18
N ALA A 108 27.99 -1.40 -9.56
CA ALA A 108 28.51 -0.09 -9.21
C ALA A 108 29.71 -0.19 -8.25
N ILE A 109 29.60 -1.03 -7.21
CA ILE A 109 30.72 -1.30 -6.28
C ILE A 109 31.91 -1.91 -7.04
N GLY A 110 31.68 -2.92 -7.88
CA GLY A 110 32.74 -3.55 -8.68
C GLY A 110 33.50 -2.56 -9.56
N LEU A 111 32.79 -1.65 -10.24
CA LEU A 111 33.39 -0.60 -11.07
C LEU A 111 34.24 0.39 -10.25
N THR A 112 33.80 0.75 -9.03
CA THR A 112 34.61 1.64 -8.17
C THR A 112 35.90 0.99 -7.69
N LEU A 113 35.91 -0.33 -7.44
CA LEU A 113 37.09 -1.08 -7.02
C LEU A 113 38.11 -1.21 -8.16
N VAL A 114 37.66 -1.56 -9.37
CA VAL A 114 38.52 -1.69 -10.56
C VAL A 114 39.17 -0.35 -10.94
N ARG A 115 38.43 0.76 -10.80
CA ARG A 115 38.97 2.10 -11.09
C ARG A 115 40.03 2.56 -10.09
N ARG A 116 40.00 2.04 -8.85
CA ARG A 116 40.95 2.39 -7.79
C ARG A 116 42.23 1.56 -7.84
N SER A 117 42.21 0.37 -8.44
CA SER A 117 43.42 -0.46 -8.62
C SER A 117 44.19 -0.16 -9.91
N GLY A 118 43.67 0.70 -10.80
CA GLY A 118 44.27 1.09 -12.08
C GLY A 118 44.93 2.48 -12.09
N ARG A 119 45.15 3.09 -10.92
CA ARG A 119 45.93 4.32 -10.71
C ARG A 119 47.08 4.01 -9.76
#